data_AF-A0A1W1HJR3-F1
#
_entry.id   AF-A0A1W1HJR3-F1
#
_cell.length_a   1.000
_cell.length_b   1.000
_cell.length_c   1.000
_cell.angle_alpha   90.00
_cell.angle_beta   90.00
_cell.angle_gamma   90.00
#
_symmetry.space_group_name_H-M   'P 1'
#
loop_
_entity.id
_entity.type
_entity.pdbx_description
1 polymer ?
#
loop_
_entity_poly.entity_id
_entity_poly.type
_entity_poly.pdbx_seq_one_letter_code
_entity_poly.pdbx_strand_id
1 'polypeptide(L)'
;MKENMQYNDTCISGTLKEGSNIQGDAHQNRSSGISATEALNENSQEIYGYICEYRKEFPANFEILLKFASCHIRVKVNDESLLNELNRYFDNFVIPFPTEESGIDIEETVDISISAHEAPVLELDIPFTIKQPDPGKRKIKEEYADFSDGRIVRKRLTGMHFFFGREEHLAIGPCLENSNQVINFINNRYIEWELCNGALLGHAAAVAWKGKGAAVAGFSGAGKSTFALHMMNRGTTFISNDRLMIRKRENADNASKEIMHGDNASKGIMHDDNSSKMTMFGVAKLPRINPGTILNNPNLLQIMSDEEIRLFSSLPKEELWELEHKFDASIDECFGPDKFVLEAPMHALAILDWKHTDEPLKVEIVKPRERMDLLPAFMKSTGLFFMPDSHCKMPEPTPDVYADYLSNCTVIEFSGGVDFEKAAEIYIHFLETGSLS
;
A
#
# COMPACT_ATOMS: atom_id res chain seq x y z
N MET A 1 -29.72 18.65 5.42
CA MET A 1 -30.60 18.12 4.36
C MET A 1 -29.75 17.93 3.12
N LYS A 2 -29.16 16.74 2.99
CA LYS A 2 -28.47 16.29 1.79
C LYS A 2 -29.52 15.50 1.00
N GLU A 3 -29.75 15.85 -0.26
CA GLU A 3 -30.62 15.07 -1.14
C GLU A 3 -29.93 13.74 -1.49
N ASN A 4 -30.60 12.65 -1.14
CA ASN A 4 -30.20 11.27 -1.42
C ASN A 4 -30.30 11.00 -2.92
N MET A 5 -29.17 10.68 -3.55
CA MET A 5 -29.12 10.07 -4.86
C MET A 5 -28.83 8.58 -4.64
N GLN A 6 -29.88 7.77 -4.62
CA GLN A 6 -29.81 6.30 -4.63
C GLN A 6 -29.15 5.85 -5.93
N TYR A 7 -27.96 5.27 -5.84
CA TYR A 7 -27.27 4.62 -6.95
C TYR A 7 -27.46 3.10 -6.83
N ASN A 8 -28.44 2.56 -7.55
CA ASN A 8 -28.58 1.13 -7.76
C ASN A 8 -27.57 0.66 -8.81
N ASP A 9 -26.82 -0.41 -8.52
CA ASP A 9 -26.00 -1.24 -9.44
C ASP A 9 -25.76 -0.63 -10.84
N THR A 10 -24.84 0.34 -10.92
CA THR A 10 -24.57 1.15 -12.11
C THR A 10 -23.68 0.46 -13.13
N CYS A 11 -24.06 -0.76 -13.54
CA CYS A 11 -23.80 -1.21 -14.92
C CYS A 11 -25.04 -1.84 -15.58
N ILE A 12 -26.17 -1.98 -14.88
CA ILE A 12 -27.37 -2.66 -15.40
C ILE A 12 -28.49 -1.68 -15.82
N SER A 13 -28.51 -0.43 -15.35
CA SER A 13 -29.57 0.54 -15.70
C SER A 13 -29.09 1.66 -16.63
N GLY A 14 -28.91 1.32 -17.91
CA GLY A 14 -28.74 2.35 -18.95
C GLY A 14 -30.04 3.14 -19.14
N THR A 15 -30.11 4.37 -18.63
CA THR A 15 -31.06 5.37 -19.13
C THR A 15 -30.37 6.72 -19.24
N LEU A 16 -29.98 7.09 -20.46
CA LEU A 16 -29.68 8.47 -20.83
C LEU A 16 -30.93 9.30 -20.51
N LYS A 17 -30.85 10.26 -19.60
CA LYS A 17 -31.91 11.26 -19.42
C LYS A 17 -31.91 12.17 -20.65
N GLU A 18 -32.88 11.97 -21.54
CA GLU A 18 -33.20 12.90 -22.61
C GLU A 18 -33.51 14.28 -22.02
N GLY A 19 -32.78 15.29 -22.49
CA GLY A 19 -32.99 16.68 -22.16
C GLY A 19 -34.36 17.17 -22.64
N SER A 20 -35.00 17.92 -21.75
CA SER A 20 -36.30 18.57 -21.91
C SER A 20 -36.49 19.31 -23.24
N ASN A 21 -37.63 19.04 -23.88
CA ASN A 21 -38.27 19.83 -24.93
C ASN A 21 -38.29 21.33 -24.60
N ILE A 22 -37.75 22.15 -25.50
CA ILE A 22 -38.16 23.55 -25.67
C ILE A 22 -38.48 23.74 -27.16
N GLN A 23 -39.78 23.91 -27.44
CA GLN A 23 -40.30 24.27 -28.76
C GLN A 23 -39.93 25.72 -29.08
N GLY A 24 -39.17 25.87 -30.18
CA GLY A 24 -39.40 26.77 -31.31
C GLY A 24 -39.82 28.21 -31.09
N ASP A 25 -38.99 29.14 -31.61
CA ASP A 25 -39.50 30.09 -32.60
C ASP A 25 -38.38 30.53 -33.55
N ALA A 26 -38.72 30.59 -34.84
CA ALA A 26 -37.83 30.82 -35.97
C ALA A 26 -37.78 32.30 -36.34
N HIS A 27 -36.60 32.85 -36.70
CA HIS A 27 -36.48 33.89 -37.73
C HIS A 27 -35.03 34.06 -38.25
N GLN A 28 -34.87 33.66 -39.53
CA GLN A 28 -34.02 34.16 -40.63
C GLN A 28 -32.68 34.92 -40.43
N ASN A 29 -31.72 34.46 -41.26
CA ASN A 29 -30.72 35.20 -42.07
C ASN A 29 -29.40 35.70 -41.44
N ARG A 30 -28.27 35.04 -41.77
CA ARG A 30 -27.30 35.48 -42.82
C ARG A 30 -26.05 34.59 -42.86
N SER A 31 -25.56 34.41 -44.07
CA SER A 31 -24.32 33.75 -44.45
C SER A 31 -23.08 34.58 -44.13
N SER A 32 -22.08 33.95 -43.52
CA SER A 32 -20.65 34.24 -43.74
C SER A 32 -19.83 33.10 -43.16
N GLY A 33 -19.08 32.42 -44.02
CA GLY A 33 -18.30 31.24 -43.67
C GLY A 33 -17.23 31.52 -42.62
N ILE A 34 -17.20 30.64 -41.63
CA ILE A 34 -16.05 30.33 -40.77
C ILE A 34 -15.99 28.80 -40.77
N SER A 35 -14.79 28.25 -40.89
CA SER A 35 -14.55 26.88 -41.34
C SER A 35 -15.16 25.83 -40.40
N ALA A 36 -15.85 24.87 -41.02
CA ALA A 36 -16.29 23.63 -40.40
C ALA A 36 -15.09 22.70 -40.20
N THR A 37 -14.17 23.07 -39.31
CA THR A 37 -12.97 22.27 -38.96
C THR A 37 -12.85 21.87 -37.50
N GLU A 38 -13.82 22.17 -36.62
CA GLU A 38 -13.74 21.73 -35.21
C GLU A 38 -15.13 21.37 -34.66
N ALA A 39 -15.83 20.47 -35.34
CA ALA A 39 -17.04 19.84 -34.82
C ALA A 39 -16.91 18.31 -34.92
N LEU A 40 -16.57 17.72 -33.76
CA LEU A 40 -17.15 16.49 -33.23
C LEU A 40 -17.15 15.28 -34.18
N ASN A 41 -16.11 14.44 -34.06
CA ASN A 41 -16.20 12.97 -34.08
C ASN A 41 -14.81 12.33 -34.05
N GLU A 42 -14.34 11.94 -32.87
CA GLU A 42 -13.59 10.70 -32.63
C GLU A 42 -14.05 10.20 -31.25
N ASN A 43 -14.55 8.96 -31.17
CA ASN A 43 -15.09 8.35 -29.95
C ASN A 43 -14.08 8.44 -28.80
N SER A 44 -14.25 9.37 -27.87
CA SER A 44 -13.57 9.33 -26.58
C SER A 44 -14.24 8.24 -25.74
N GLN A 45 -13.85 6.97 -25.96
CA GLN A 45 -14.25 5.87 -25.07
C GLN A 45 -13.70 6.17 -23.68
N GLU A 46 -14.59 6.50 -22.75
CA GLU A 46 -14.30 6.64 -21.32
C GLU A 46 -13.93 5.28 -20.71
N ILE A 47 -13.04 5.26 -19.71
CA ILE A 47 -12.65 4.02 -19.04
C ILE A 47 -13.85 3.32 -18.40
N TYR A 48 -14.81 4.10 -17.91
CA TYR A 48 -16.06 3.59 -17.35
C TYR A 48 -16.84 2.70 -18.33
N GLY A 49 -16.82 3.03 -19.63
CA GLY A 49 -17.44 2.22 -20.68
C GLY A 49 -16.84 0.81 -20.75
N TYR A 50 -15.51 0.71 -20.76
CA TYR A 50 -14.81 -0.58 -20.73
C TYR A 50 -15.08 -1.35 -19.44
N ILE A 51 -15.09 -0.68 -18.28
CA ILE A 51 -15.36 -1.33 -17.00
C ILE A 51 -16.74 -1.98 -17.01
N CYS A 52 -17.77 -1.27 -17.48
CA CYS A 52 -19.11 -1.84 -17.55
C CYS A 52 -19.26 -2.93 -18.62
N GLU A 53 -18.56 -2.83 -19.75
CA GLU A 53 -18.51 -3.89 -20.75
C GLU A 53 -17.96 -5.18 -20.15
N TYR A 54 -16.78 -5.12 -19.53
CA TYR A 54 -16.12 -6.30 -18.98
C TYR A 54 -16.83 -6.90 -17.76
N ARG A 55 -17.49 -6.07 -16.93
CA ARG A 55 -18.33 -6.59 -15.85
C ARG A 55 -19.57 -7.34 -16.36
N LYS A 56 -20.08 -7.00 -17.54
CA LYS A 56 -21.19 -7.72 -18.18
C LYS A 56 -20.72 -9.01 -18.86
N GLU A 57 -19.58 -8.95 -19.54
CA GLU A 57 -18.99 -10.10 -20.23
C GLU A 57 -18.48 -11.15 -19.23
N PHE A 58 -17.89 -10.70 -18.12
CA PHE A 58 -17.38 -11.54 -17.04
C PHE A 58 -18.06 -11.16 -15.71
N PRO A 59 -19.28 -11.64 -15.42
CA PRO A 59 -19.99 -11.29 -14.19
C PRO A 59 -19.28 -11.83 -12.93
N ALA A 60 -18.99 -10.94 -11.97
CA ALA A 60 -18.44 -11.30 -10.67
C ALA A 60 -19.56 -11.64 -9.68
N ASN A 61 -19.66 -12.93 -9.31
CA ASN A 61 -20.74 -13.46 -8.48
C ASN A 61 -20.31 -13.79 -7.05
N PHE A 62 -19.01 -13.68 -6.76
CA PHE A 62 -18.45 -13.91 -5.43
C PHE A 62 -17.86 -12.63 -4.88
N GLU A 63 -17.85 -12.49 -3.57
CA GLU A 63 -17.37 -11.28 -2.91
C GLU A 63 -16.57 -11.61 -1.65
N ILE A 64 -15.59 -10.76 -1.35
CA ILE A 64 -14.82 -10.76 -0.11
C ILE A 64 -14.75 -9.33 0.42
N LEU A 65 -14.90 -9.20 1.74
CA LEU A 65 -14.72 -7.94 2.45
C LEU A 65 -13.42 -7.96 3.23
N LEU A 66 -12.64 -6.92 3.03
CA LEU A 66 -11.37 -6.72 3.70
C LEU A 66 -11.43 -5.45 4.54
N LYS A 67 -10.76 -5.46 5.69
CA LYS A 67 -10.53 -4.27 6.49
C LYS A 67 -9.04 -4.01 6.65
N PHE A 68 -8.54 -2.99 5.97
CA PHE A 68 -7.16 -2.53 6.12
C PHE A 68 -7.13 -1.29 7.01
N ALA A 69 -6.76 -1.50 8.27
CA ALA A 69 -6.85 -0.47 9.31
C ALA A 69 -8.28 0.11 9.40
N SER A 70 -8.49 1.33 8.93
CA SER A 70 -9.80 2.00 8.91
C SER A 70 -10.53 1.89 7.56
N CYS A 71 -9.85 1.42 6.51
CA CYS A 71 -10.38 1.31 5.15
C CYS A 71 -11.10 -0.03 4.93
N HIS A 72 -12.36 0.02 4.49
CA HIS A 72 -13.13 -1.15 4.09
C HIS A 72 -13.07 -1.31 2.57
N ILE A 73 -12.65 -2.49 2.12
CA ILE A 73 -12.46 -2.81 0.71
C ILE A 73 -13.38 -3.95 0.34
N ARG A 74 -14.20 -3.73 -0.67
CA ARG A 74 -14.98 -4.78 -1.31
C ARG A 74 -14.27 -5.25 -2.57
N VAL A 75 -14.04 -6.56 -2.66
CA VAL A 75 -13.51 -7.19 -3.87
C VAL A 75 -14.53 -8.20 -4.40
N LYS A 76 -15.05 -7.95 -5.60
CA LYS A 76 -15.91 -8.89 -6.33
C LYS A 76 -15.07 -9.73 -7.28
N VAL A 77 -15.32 -11.04 -7.37
CA VAL A 77 -14.63 -11.94 -8.28
C VAL A 77 -15.60 -12.87 -9.01
N ASN A 78 -15.23 -13.30 -10.21
CA ASN A 78 -16.04 -14.22 -11.04
C ASN A 78 -15.61 -15.70 -10.93
N ASP A 79 -14.49 -15.98 -10.25
CA ASP A 79 -13.92 -17.32 -10.10
C ASP A 79 -13.77 -17.70 -8.62
N GLU A 80 -14.25 -18.89 -8.25
CA GLU A 80 -14.22 -19.39 -6.88
C GLU A 80 -12.81 -19.76 -6.40
N SER A 81 -11.94 -20.24 -7.30
CA SER A 81 -10.55 -20.55 -6.94
C SER A 81 -9.76 -19.29 -6.62
N LEU A 82 -10.00 -18.21 -7.38
CA LEU A 82 -9.45 -16.89 -7.10
C LEU A 82 -9.98 -16.35 -5.76
N LEU A 83 -11.27 -16.50 -5.47
CA LEU A 83 -11.84 -16.14 -4.17
C LEU A 83 -11.13 -16.88 -3.03
N ASN A 84 -10.93 -18.19 -3.16
CA ASN A 84 -10.25 -19.01 -2.16
C ASN A 84 -8.79 -18.60 -1.96
N GLU A 85 -8.10 -18.22 -3.05
CA GLU A 85 -6.74 -17.69 -2.99
C GLU A 85 -6.68 -16.35 -2.24
N LEU A 86 -7.60 -15.42 -2.54
CA LEU A 86 -7.67 -14.13 -1.85
C LEU A 86 -8.06 -14.28 -0.37
N ASN A 87 -9.01 -15.16 -0.04
CA ASN A 87 -9.38 -15.45 1.35
C ASN A 87 -8.19 -16.02 2.14
N ARG A 88 -7.42 -16.93 1.54
CA ARG A 88 -6.22 -17.49 2.19
C ARG A 88 -5.13 -16.45 2.37
N TYR A 89 -4.92 -15.60 1.35
CA TYR A 89 -3.86 -14.60 1.39
C TYR A 89 -4.14 -13.46 2.37
N PHE A 90 -5.40 -13.03 2.46
CA PHE A 90 -5.84 -11.91 3.31
C PHE A 90 -6.53 -12.37 4.60
N ASP A 91 -6.35 -13.62 5.03
CA ASP A 91 -7.06 -14.23 6.16
C ASP A 91 -7.18 -13.33 7.40
N ASN A 92 -6.09 -12.66 7.78
CA ASN A 92 -5.96 -11.74 8.90
C ASN A 92 -6.79 -10.45 8.77
N PHE A 93 -7.29 -10.16 7.57
CA PHE A 93 -7.98 -8.92 7.23
C PHE A 93 -9.37 -9.17 6.64
N VAL A 94 -9.80 -10.42 6.48
CA VAL A 94 -11.16 -10.76 6.07
C VAL A 94 -12.12 -10.43 7.21
N ILE A 95 -13.19 -9.71 6.89
CA ILE A 95 -14.28 -9.43 7.82
C ILE A 95 -15.58 -10.09 7.32
N PRO A 96 -16.49 -10.49 8.23
CA PRO A 96 -17.78 -11.02 7.82
C PRO A 96 -18.62 -9.91 7.18
N PHE A 97 -19.52 -10.30 6.27
CA PHE A 97 -20.55 -9.42 5.76
C PHE A 97 -21.49 -8.99 6.91
N PRO A 98 -21.92 -7.72 6.96
CA PRO A 98 -22.92 -7.28 7.92
C PRO A 98 -24.22 -8.09 7.78
N THR A 99 -24.83 -8.45 8.90
CA THR A 99 -26.14 -9.11 8.90
C THR A 99 -27.25 -8.06 8.79
N GLU A 100 -28.44 -8.45 8.31
CA GLU A 100 -29.61 -7.55 8.30
C GLU A 100 -29.91 -6.96 9.69
N GLU A 101 -29.65 -7.73 10.76
CA GLU A 101 -29.83 -7.30 12.15
C GLU A 101 -28.86 -6.20 12.59
N SER A 102 -27.69 -6.08 11.94
CA SER A 102 -26.71 -5.05 12.27
C SER A 102 -27.17 -3.64 11.88
N GLY A 103 -28.14 -3.53 10.96
CA GLY A 103 -28.62 -2.25 10.41
C GLY A 103 -27.54 -1.46 9.66
N ILE A 104 -26.40 -2.08 9.33
CA ILE A 104 -25.31 -1.47 8.59
C ILE A 104 -25.56 -1.70 7.10
N ASP A 105 -25.69 -0.60 6.34
CA ASP A 105 -25.66 -0.67 4.88
C ASP A 105 -24.21 -0.80 4.41
N ILE A 106 -23.90 -1.94 3.79
CA ILE A 106 -22.57 -2.23 3.28
C ILE A 106 -22.11 -1.19 2.26
N GLU A 107 -22.99 -0.69 1.40
CA GLU A 107 -22.65 0.29 0.37
C GLU A 107 -22.24 1.63 0.98
N GLU A 108 -22.76 1.97 2.16
CA GLU A 108 -22.38 3.20 2.88
C GLU A 108 -21.07 3.05 3.66
N THR A 109 -20.57 1.81 3.85
CA THR A 109 -19.34 1.54 4.62
C THR A 109 -18.12 1.22 3.77
N VAL A 110 -18.31 0.88 2.48
CA VAL A 110 -17.20 0.52 1.59
C VAL A 110 -16.47 1.78 1.12
N ASP A 111 -15.18 1.85 1.42
CA ASP A 111 -14.30 2.93 0.98
C ASP A 111 -13.75 2.70 -0.43
N ILE A 112 -13.54 1.42 -0.81
CA ILE A 112 -12.93 1.05 -2.10
C ILE A 112 -13.69 -0.15 -2.70
N SER A 113 -14.12 -0.01 -3.95
CA SER A 113 -14.75 -1.07 -4.75
C SER A 113 -13.81 -1.57 -5.84
N ILE A 114 -13.55 -2.89 -5.86
CA ILE A 114 -12.70 -3.56 -6.84
C ILE A 114 -13.44 -4.75 -7.41
N SER A 115 -13.34 -4.97 -8.72
CA SER A 115 -13.74 -6.25 -9.34
C SER A 115 -12.54 -6.92 -10.02
N ALA A 116 -12.25 -8.18 -9.72
CA ALA A 116 -11.22 -8.97 -10.38
C ALA A 116 -11.84 -10.11 -11.20
N HIS A 117 -11.58 -10.13 -12.50
CA HIS A 117 -12.22 -11.02 -13.45
C HIS A 117 -11.19 -11.96 -14.07
N GLU A 118 -11.27 -13.23 -13.68
CA GLU A 118 -10.60 -14.32 -14.39
C GLU A 118 -11.14 -14.37 -15.82
N ALA A 119 -10.25 -14.13 -16.77
CA ALA A 119 -10.55 -14.06 -18.19
C ALA A 119 -9.32 -14.46 -19.01
N PRO A 120 -9.49 -14.83 -20.29
CA PRO A 120 -8.37 -14.92 -21.21
C PRO A 120 -7.60 -13.60 -21.31
N VAL A 121 -6.39 -13.65 -21.87
CA VAL A 121 -5.65 -12.43 -22.19
C VAL A 121 -6.46 -11.58 -23.17
N LEU A 122 -6.76 -10.35 -22.77
CA LEU A 122 -7.47 -9.39 -23.60
C LEU A 122 -6.53 -8.74 -24.61
N GLU A 123 -7.02 -8.57 -25.83
CA GLU A 123 -6.40 -7.70 -26.83
C GLU A 123 -7.26 -6.44 -26.97
N LEU A 124 -6.80 -5.35 -26.35
CA LEU A 124 -7.46 -4.06 -26.42
C LEU A 124 -6.88 -3.26 -27.58
N ASP A 125 -7.73 -2.78 -28.48
CA ASP A 125 -7.34 -1.86 -29.56
C ASP A 125 -7.20 -0.44 -29.03
N ILE A 126 -6.22 -0.23 -28.15
CA ILE A 126 -5.95 1.03 -27.46
C ILE A 126 -4.48 1.41 -27.71
N PRO A 127 -4.17 2.67 -28.06
CA PRO A 127 -2.80 3.12 -28.25
C PRO A 127 -2.07 3.25 -26.90
N PHE A 128 -1.50 2.15 -26.40
CA PHE A 128 -0.74 2.15 -25.16
C PHE A 128 0.60 2.89 -25.26
N THR A 129 0.91 3.65 -24.23
CA THR A 129 2.22 4.26 -23.99
C THR A 129 3.10 3.31 -23.17
N ILE A 130 4.31 3.06 -23.66
CA ILE A 130 5.29 2.22 -22.95
C ILE A 130 5.81 2.96 -21.71
N LYS A 131 5.71 2.32 -20.55
CA LYS A 131 6.44 2.78 -19.36
C LYS A 131 7.89 2.33 -19.45
N GLN A 132 8.80 3.31 -19.49
CA GLN A 132 10.23 3.02 -19.51
C GLN A 132 10.65 2.30 -18.22
N PRO A 133 11.53 1.28 -18.31
CA PRO A 133 12.03 0.61 -17.12
C PRO A 133 12.73 1.56 -16.16
N ASP A 134 12.71 1.24 -14.86
CA ASP A 134 13.51 1.96 -13.87
C ASP A 134 15.01 1.90 -14.25
N PRO A 135 15.83 2.90 -13.85
CA PRO A 135 17.27 2.89 -14.08
C PRO A 135 17.92 1.54 -13.71
N GLY A 136 18.73 0.99 -14.62
CA GLY A 136 19.39 -0.31 -14.45
C GLY A 136 18.56 -1.52 -14.87
N LYS A 137 17.27 -1.37 -15.20
CA LYS A 137 16.43 -2.45 -15.75
C LYS A 137 16.27 -2.28 -17.26
N ARG A 138 16.25 -3.39 -18.01
CA ARG A 138 16.07 -3.40 -19.48
C ARG A 138 14.71 -3.90 -19.94
N LYS A 139 14.04 -4.72 -19.13
CA LYS A 139 12.79 -5.38 -19.50
C LYS A 139 11.62 -4.41 -19.34
N ILE A 140 10.90 -4.15 -20.43
CA ILE A 140 9.63 -3.43 -20.41
C ILE A 140 8.57 -4.36 -19.82
N LYS A 141 8.02 -3.98 -18.66
CA LYS A 141 7.03 -4.78 -17.94
C LYS A 141 5.60 -4.29 -18.14
N GLU A 142 5.46 -3.00 -18.42
CA GLU A 142 4.20 -2.26 -18.30
C GLU A 142 4.05 -1.28 -19.45
N GLU A 143 2.80 -1.12 -19.88
CA GLU A 143 2.34 -0.06 -20.76
C GLU A 143 1.00 0.47 -20.23
N TYR A 144 0.65 1.71 -20.53
CA TYR A 144 -0.52 2.37 -19.98
C TYR A 144 -1.19 3.29 -21.00
N ALA A 145 -2.48 3.51 -20.82
CA ALA A 145 -3.27 4.46 -21.59
C ALA A 145 -4.05 5.34 -20.62
N ASP A 146 -3.91 6.65 -20.75
CA ASP A 146 -4.63 7.64 -19.95
C ASP A 146 -5.91 8.05 -20.69
N PHE A 147 -6.99 8.17 -19.93
CA PHE A 147 -8.32 8.58 -20.34
C PHE A 147 -8.74 9.81 -19.53
N SER A 148 -9.80 10.50 -19.96
CA SER A 148 -10.34 11.67 -19.23
C SER A 148 -10.87 11.32 -17.84
N ASP A 149 -11.27 10.08 -17.64
CA ASP A 149 -11.89 9.54 -16.43
C ASP A 149 -11.08 8.41 -15.78
N GLY A 150 -9.89 8.09 -16.29
CA GLY A 150 -8.98 7.19 -15.60
C GLY A 150 -7.77 6.68 -16.40
N ARG A 151 -7.23 5.53 -16.00
CA ARG A 151 -6.04 4.91 -16.63
C ARG A 151 -6.22 3.42 -16.77
N ILE A 152 -5.73 2.85 -17.88
CA ILE A 152 -5.54 1.40 -18.01
C ILE A 152 -4.04 1.11 -17.96
N VAL A 153 -3.63 0.09 -17.21
CA VAL A 153 -2.26 -0.43 -17.21
C VAL A 153 -2.26 -1.89 -17.61
N ARG A 154 -1.53 -2.21 -18.69
CA ARG A 154 -1.31 -3.59 -19.15
C ARG A 154 0.05 -4.11 -18.71
N LYS A 155 0.06 -5.34 -18.20
CA LYS A 155 1.27 -6.11 -17.86
C LYS A 155 1.62 -7.00 -19.03
N ARG A 156 2.60 -6.57 -19.83
CA ARG A 156 2.92 -7.20 -21.11
C ARG A 156 3.28 -8.68 -21.02
N LEU A 157 3.88 -9.09 -19.90
CA LEU A 157 4.37 -10.46 -19.72
C LEU A 157 3.29 -11.46 -19.34
N THR A 158 2.18 -10.98 -18.78
CA THR A 158 1.15 -11.85 -18.20
C THR A 158 -0.22 -11.58 -18.79
N GLY A 159 -0.38 -10.53 -19.61
CA GLY A 159 -1.66 -10.16 -20.21
C GLY A 159 -2.67 -9.55 -19.23
N MET A 160 -2.28 -9.33 -17.97
CA MET A 160 -3.14 -8.68 -16.97
C MET A 160 -3.37 -7.21 -17.31
N HIS A 161 -4.61 -6.77 -17.16
CA HIS A 161 -5.01 -5.37 -17.28
C HIS A 161 -5.57 -4.86 -15.95
N PHE A 162 -5.21 -3.62 -15.61
CA PHE A 162 -5.65 -2.92 -14.41
C PHE A 162 -6.26 -1.60 -14.81
N PHE A 163 -7.53 -1.42 -14.50
CA PHE A 163 -8.34 -0.26 -14.80
C PHE A 163 -8.50 0.56 -13.53
N PHE A 164 -8.03 1.79 -13.61
CA PHE A 164 -8.07 2.78 -12.55
C PHE A 164 -9.15 3.79 -12.97
N GLY A 165 -10.42 3.54 -12.62
CA GLY A 165 -11.47 4.55 -12.72
C GLY A 165 -11.49 5.46 -11.48
N ARG A 166 -12.45 6.39 -11.42
CA ARG A 166 -12.60 7.32 -10.28
C ARG A 166 -12.99 6.61 -8.99
N GLU A 167 -14.15 5.95 -9.01
CA GLU A 167 -14.70 5.22 -7.85
C GLU A 167 -14.68 3.70 -8.07
N GLU A 168 -14.40 3.27 -9.30
CA GLU A 168 -14.51 1.89 -9.72
C GLU A 168 -13.19 1.40 -10.30
N HIS A 169 -12.78 0.23 -9.83
CA HIS A 169 -11.50 -0.37 -10.20
C HIS A 169 -11.70 -1.79 -10.69
N LEU A 170 -10.93 -2.18 -11.70
CA LEU A 170 -11.07 -3.48 -12.33
C LEU A 170 -9.72 -4.11 -12.63
N ALA A 171 -9.54 -5.36 -12.23
CA ALA A 171 -8.45 -6.23 -12.68
C ALA A 171 -9.06 -7.29 -13.60
N ILE A 172 -8.44 -7.54 -14.76
CA ILE A 172 -8.95 -8.55 -15.70
C ILE A 172 -7.81 -9.21 -16.49
N GLY A 173 -8.01 -10.48 -16.84
CA GLY A 173 -7.03 -11.34 -17.50
C GLY A 173 -6.84 -12.62 -16.70
N PRO A 174 -5.70 -13.34 -16.86
CA PRO A 174 -5.42 -14.59 -16.15
C PRO A 174 -5.09 -14.31 -14.68
N CYS A 175 -6.10 -13.87 -13.92
CA CYS A 175 -6.05 -13.43 -12.54
C CYS A 175 -5.60 -14.55 -11.60
N LEU A 176 -6.03 -15.79 -11.82
CA LEU A 176 -5.70 -16.94 -10.98
C LEU A 176 -4.22 -17.31 -11.09
N GLU A 177 -3.70 -17.42 -12.33
CA GLU A 177 -2.27 -17.64 -12.58
C GLU A 177 -1.41 -16.48 -12.04
N ASN A 178 -1.99 -15.28 -11.97
CA ASN A 178 -1.33 -14.05 -11.57
C ASN A 178 -1.94 -13.43 -10.31
N SER A 179 -2.39 -14.24 -9.35
CA SER A 179 -3.12 -13.80 -8.15
C SER A 179 -2.35 -12.74 -7.36
N ASN A 180 -1.03 -12.90 -7.29
CA ASN A 180 -0.09 -11.94 -6.72
C ASN A 180 -0.23 -10.52 -7.33
N GLN A 181 -0.57 -10.39 -8.61
CA GLN A 181 -0.78 -9.09 -9.24
C GLN A 181 -2.13 -8.48 -8.84
N VAL A 182 -3.17 -9.29 -8.65
CA VAL A 182 -4.47 -8.86 -8.11
C VAL A 182 -4.32 -8.39 -6.65
N ILE A 183 -3.62 -9.17 -5.81
CA ILE A 183 -3.25 -8.80 -4.44
C ILE A 183 -2.50 -7.47 -4.41
N ASN A 184 -1.53 -7.30 -5.31
CA ASN A 184 -0.80 -6.04 -5.42
C ASN A 184 -1.74 -4.90 -5.84
N PHE A 185 -2.68 -5.13 -6.77
CA PHE A 185 -3.63 -4.11 -7.20
C PHE A 185 -4.52 -3.63 -6.04
N ILE A 186 -5.08 -4.55 -5.26
CA ILE A 186 -5.84 -4.25 -4.03
C ILE A 186 -5.02 -3.40 -3.07
N ASN A 187 -3.77 -3.81 -2.77
CA ASN A 187 -2.87 -3.04 -1.92
C ASN A 187 -2.52 -1.66 -2.50
N ASN A 188 -2.42 -1.49 -3.82
CA ASN A 188 -2.17 -0.18 -4.42
C ASN A 188 -3.37 0.76 -4.30
N ARG A 189 -4.60 0.24 -4.35
CA ARG A 189 -5.81 1.03 -4.08
C ARG A 189 -5.83 1.53 -2.64
N TYR A 190 -5.50 0.66 -1.69
CA TYR A 190 -5.35 1.06 -0.29
C TYR A 190 -4.23 2.10 -0.08
N ILE A 191 -3.08 1.93 -0.72
CA ILE A 191 -2.00 2.95 -0.67
C ILE A 191 -2.52 4.30 -1.16
N GLU A 192 -3.17 4.33 -2.32
CA GLU A 192 -3.75 5.56 -2.87
C GLU A 192 -4.76 6.21 -1.93
N TRP A 193 -5.64 5.41 -1.32
CA TRP A 193 -6.59 5.87 -0.31
C TRP A 193 -5.89 6.50 0.90
N GLU A 194 -4.87 5.86 1.46
CA GLU A 194 -4.10 6.43 2.59
C GLU A 194 -3.36 7.72 2.20
N LEU A 195 -2.75 7.76 1.01
CA LEU A 195 -2.09 8.95 0.49
C LEU A 195 -3.07 10.11 0.31
N CYS A 196 -4.23 9.86 -0.28
CA CYS A 196 -5.27 10.87 -0.44
C CYS A 196 -5.92 11.29 0.87
N ASN A 197 -5.73 10.53 1.94
CA ASN A 197 -6.02 10.91 3.32
C ASN A 197 -4.84 11.59 4.04
N GLY A 198 -3.87 12.17 3.32
CA GLY A 198 -2.83 13.03 3.88
C GLY A 198 -1.54 12.30 4.32
N ALA A 199 -1.37 11.05 3.90
CA ALA A 199 -0.15 10.29 4.16
C ALA A 199 0.96 10.52 3.11
N LEU A 200 2.21 10.21 3.48
CA LEU A 200 3.35 10.11 2.58
C LEU A 200 3.79 8.64 2.42
N LEU A 201 4.26 8.27 1.22
CA LEU A 201 4.75 6.91 0.95
C LEU A 201 6.24 6.78 1.27
N GLY A 202 6.60 5.77 2.04
CA GLY A 202 7.96 5.39 2.36
C GLY A 202 8.34 3.99 1.88
N HIS A 203 9.64 3.78 1.72
CA HIS A 203 10.29 2.51 1.48
C HIS A 203 10.93 2.02 2.79
N ALA A 204 10.09 1.44 3.65
CA ALA A 204 10.51 0.94 4.94
C ALA A 204 9.86 -0.40 5.24
N ALA A 205 10.57 -1.22 6.02
CA ALA A 205 9.96 -2.26 6.82
C ALA A 205 9.48 -1.65 8.14
N ALA A 206 8.56 -2.29 8.83
CA ALA A 206 8.06 -1.81 10.12
C ALA A 206 7.52 -2.94 10.98
N VAL A 207 7.69 -2.78 12.28
CA VAL A 207 7.14 -3.64 13.33
C VAL A 207 6.57 -2.79 14.46
N ALA A 208 5.80 -3.40 15.37
CA ALA A 208 5.35 -2.79 16.61
C ALA A 208 5.83 -3.59 17.83
N TRP A 209 6.23 -2.87 18.87
CA TRP A 209 6.61 -3.41 20.17
C TRP A 209 5.71 -2.80 21.25
N LYS A 210 4.86 -3.62 21.90
CA LYS A 210 3.99 -3.18 23.00
C LYS A 210 3.21 -1.88 22.68
N GLY A 211 2.65 -1.79 21.48
CA GLY A 211 1.90 -0.63 20.99
C GLY A 211 2.74 0.51 20.40
N LYS A 212 4.07 0.41 20.43
CA LYS A 212 4.99 1.40 19.83
C LYS A 212 5.51 0.93 18.48
N GLY A 213 5.17 1.65 17.41
CA GLY A 213 5.64 1.38 16.06
C GLY A 213 7.08 1.83 15.80
N ALA A 214 7.82 0.97 15.13
CA ALA A 214 9.22 1.13 14.76
C ALA A 214 9.41 0.83 13.26
N ALA A 215 9.78 1.85 12.49
CA ALA A 215 10.09 1.72 11.08
C ALA A 215 11.59 1.50 10.85
N VAL A 216 11.94 0.87 9.74
CA VAL A 216 13.31 0.59 9.30
C VAL A 216 13.43 0.94 7.83
N ALA A 217 14.22 1.98 7.56
CA ALA A 217 14.62 2.39 6.23
C ALA A 217 16.10 2.14 6.02
N GLY A 218 16.56 2.27 4.78
CA GLY A 218 17.94 1.98 4.44
C GLY A 218 18.10 1.86 2.93
N PHE A 219 19.31 2.18 2.47
CA PHE A 219 19.66 2.08 1.07
C PHE A 219 19.53 0.64 0.54
N SER A 220 19.56 0.48 -0.78
CA SER A 220 19.43 -0.84 -1.40
C SER A 220 20.47 -1.81 -0.84
N GLY A 221 20.03 -3.00 -0.42
CA GLY A 221 20.90 -4.00 0.20
C GLY A 221 21.22 -3.80 1.68
N ALA A 222 20.80 -2.71 2.34
CA ALA A 222 21.12 -2.45 3.75
C ALA A 222 20.52 -3.46 4.75
N GLY A 223 19.63 -4.35 4.32
CA GLY A 223 19.06 -5.42 5.16
C GLY A 223 17.78 -5.06 5.93
N LYS A 224 16.98 -4.09 5.45
CA LYS A 224 15.72 -3.66 6.08
C LYS A 224 14.80 -4.82 6.49
N SER A 225 14.50 -5.71 5.54
CA SER A 225 13.64 -6.88 5.75
C SER A 225 14.25 -7.85 6.76
N THR A 226 15.55 -8.12 6.64
CA THR A 226 16.29 -8.97 7.57
C THR A 226 16.25 -8.40 8.98
N PHE A 227 16.41 -7.08 9.14
CA PHE A 227 16.35 -6.42 10.44
C PHE A 227 14.96 -6.47 11.05
N ALA A 228 13.90 -6.18 10.28
CA ALA A 228 12.53 -6.29 10.75
C ALA A 228 12.17 -7.72 11.18
N LEU A 229 12.58 -8.74 10.42
CA LEU A 229 12.35 -10.16 10.77
C LEU A 229 13.20 -10.61 11.97
N HIS A 230 14.38 -10.03 12.18
CA HIS A 230 15.12 -10.23 13.42
C HIS A 230 14.40 -9.63 14.63
N MET A 231 13.78 -8.45 14.50
CA MET A 231 12.94 -7.90 15.57
C MET A 231 11.71 -8.77 15.84
N MET A 232 11.16 -9.44 14.83
CA MET A 232 10.04 -10.38 15.01
C MET A 232 10.42 -11.57 15.90
N ASN A 233 11.66 -12.09 15.79
CA ASN A 233 12.17 -13.14 16.70
C ASN A 233 12.17 -12.71 18.17
N ARG A 234 12.17 -11.41 18.43
CA ARG A 234 12.14 -10.83 19.79
C ARG A 234 10.72 -10.55 20.28
N GLY A 235 9.69 -10.91 19.50
CA GLY A 235 8.29 -10.85 19.88
C GLY A 235 7.53 -9.62 19.38
N THR A 236 8.12 -8.81 18.50
CA THR A 236 7.40 -7.70 17.84
C THR A 236 6.27 -8.22 16.93
N THR A 237 5.39 -7.32 16.50
CA THR A 237 4.29 -7.57 15.57
C THR A 237 4.63 -6.93 14.22
N PHE A 238 4.47 -7.65 13.13
CA PHE A 238 4.80 -7.21 11.79
C PHE A 238 3.79 -6.17 11.28
N ILE A 239 4.28 -5.16 10.55
CA ILE A 239 3.44 -4.13 9.92
C ILE A 239 3.66 -4.05 8.42
N SER A 240 4.93 -3.98 7.99
CA SER A 240 5.25 -3.92 6.57
C SER A 240 6.68 -4.34 6.31
N ASN A 241 6.98 -4.70 5.06
CA ASN A 241 8.33 -5.06 4.63
C ASN A 241 8.93 -4.10 3.58
N ASP A 242 8.12 -3.35 2.83
CA ASP A 242 8.60 -2.54 1.68
C ASP A 242 7.88 -1.20 1.49
N ARG A 243 6.60 -1.10 1.88
CA ARG A 243 5.78 0.08 1.67
C ARG A 243 5.14 0.48 2.98
N LEU A 244 5.45 1.69 3.43
CA LEU A 244 4.92 2.23 4.68
C LEU A 244 4.34 3.60 4.38
N MET A 245 3.07 3.82 4.69
CA MET A 245 2.49 5.16 4.61
C MET A 245 2.59 5.82 5.99
N ILE A 246 2.94 7.10 6.05
CA ILE A 246 3.03 7.85 7.31
C ILE A 246 2.10 9.05 7.29
N ARG A 247 1.32 9.23 8.35
CA ARG A 247 0.37 10.35 8.50
C ARG A 247 0.56 11.01 9.85
N LYS A 248 0.48 12.34 9.89
CA LYS A 248 0.42 13.09 11.16
C LYS A 248 -0.91 12.81 11.85
N ARG A 249 -0.91 12.62 13.17
CA ARG A 249 -2.15 12.48 13.94
C ARG A 249 -2.79 13.84 14.13
N GLU A 250 -4.03 13.99 13.69
CA GLU A 250 -4.85 15.14 14.05
C GLU A 250 -5.18 15.03 15.56
N ASN A 251 -4.91 16.09 16.34
CA ASN A 251 -5.07 16.23 17.82
C ASN A 251 -3.87 15.99 18.76
N ALA A 252 -2.60 15.98 18.29
CA ALA A 252 -1.47 16.01 19.22
C ALA A 252 -1.40 17.30 20.09
N ASP A 253 -1.98 18.40 19.61
CA ASP A 253 -1.91 19.71 20.27
C ASP A 253 -3.12 20.04 21.18
N ASN A 254 -4.19 19.24 21.15
CA ASN A 254 -5.37 19.43 22.00
C ASN A 254 -5.30 18.61 23.30
N ALA A 255 -4.69 17.42 23.27
CA ALA A 255 -4.47 16.60 24.47
C ALA A 255 -3.53 17.28 25.49
N SER A 256 -2.64 18.16 25.04
CA SER A 256 -1.73 18.91 25.89
C SER A 256 -2.34 20.19 26.50
N LYS A 257 -3.58 20.57 26.11
CA LYS A 257 -4.30 21.73 26.70
C LYS A 257 -5.33 21.35 27.76
N GLU A 258 -5.83 20.11 27.77
CA GLU A 258 -6.86 19.68 28.74
C GLU A 258 -6.31 19.19 30.10
N ILE A 259 -4.99 18.99 30.24
CA ILE A 259 -4.39 18.52 31.51
C ILE A 259 -4.17 19.66 32.53
N MET A 260 -4.40 20.93 32.17
CA MET A 260 -4.09 22.06 33.05
C MET A 260 -5.18 22.44 34.07
N HIS A 261 -6.39 21.87 34.06
CA HIS A 261 -7.43 22.19 35.06
C HIS A 261 -8.14 20.93 35.59
N GLY A 262 -7.69 20.41 36.74
CA GLY A 262 -8.44 19.39 37.47
C GLY A 262 -7.67 18.75 38.62
N ASP A 263 -7.77 19.35 39.81
CA ASP A 263 -7.42 18.70 41.07
C ASP A 263 -8.30 17.45 41.29
N ASN A 264 -7.70 16.25 41.32
CA ASN A 264 -7.84 15.30 42.43
C ASN A 264 -7.13 13.96 42.16
N ALA A 265 -6.38 13.53 43.17
CA ALA A 265 -5.60 12.31 43.20
C ALA A 265 -6.46 11.06 43.44
N SER A 266 -6.30 10.06 42.57
CA SER A 266 -6.46 8.65 42.92
C SER A 266 -5.51 7.79 42.08
N LYS A 267 -4.67 7.04 42.80
CA LYS A 267 -3.57 6.21 42.29
C LYS A 267 -4.06 5.09 41.38
N GLY A 268 -3.67 5.16 40.11
CA GLY A 268 -3.39 4.02 39.24
C GLY A 268 -2.14 4.38 38.44
N ILE A 269 -1.04 3.68 38.67
CA ILE A 269 0.20 3.87 37.92
C ILE A 269 -0.04 3.28 36.52
N MET A 270 -0.35 4.13 35.55
CA MET A 270 -0.04 3.91 34.14
C MET A 270 0.67 5.19 33.68
N HIS A 271 1.99 5.09 33.49
CA HIS A 271 2.77 6.12 32.84
C HIS A 271 2.34 6.18 31.37
N ASP A 272 1.38 7.06 31.08
CA ASP A 272 0.99 7.41 29.71
C ASP A 272 1.89 8.55 29.21
N ASP A 273 3.03 8.18 28.63
CA ASP A 273 3.89 9.09 27.85
C ASP A 273 3.91 8.63 26.38
N ASN A 274 2.71 8.40 25.83
CA ASN A 274 2.48 7.57 24.63
C ASN A 274 1.82 8.34 23.47
N SER A 275 2.10 9.63 23.29
CA SER A 275 1.53 10.41 22.17
C SER A 275 2.51 10.56 21.02
N SER A 276 2.90 9.45 20.37
CA SER A 276 3.46 9.55 19.02
C SER A 276 2.55 10.45 18.18
N LYS A 277 3.13 11.48 17.55
CA LYS A 277 2.41 12.46 16.72
C LYS A 277 2.18 11.96 15.30
N MET A 278 2.54 10.71 15.01
CA MET A 278 2.36 10.08 13.71
C MET A 278 1.76 8.69 13.84
N THR A 279 1.01 8.30 12.82
CA THR A 279 0.63 6.92 12.59
C THR A 279 1.38 6.42 11.36
N MET A 280 1.82 5.16 11.40
CA MET A 280 2.31 4.46 10.23
C MET A 280 1.33 3.36 9.83
N PHE A 281 1.18 3.17 8.54
CA PHE A 281 0.29 2.20 7.92
C PHE A 281 1.10 1.27 7.03
N GLY A 282 0.97 -0.02 7.27
CA GLY A 282 1.56 -1.06 6.44
C GLY A 282 0.73 -1.36 5.19
N VAL A 283 1.06 -2.46 4.53
CA VAL A 283 0.24 -3.03 3.44
C VAL A 283 0.03 -4.50 3.73
N ALA A 284 -1.14 -5.04 3.36
CA ALA A 284 -1.48 -6.44 3.52
C ALA A 284 -0.72 -7.28 2.49
N LYS A 285 0.60 -7.37 2.67
CA LYS A 285 1.50 -8.10 1.79
C LYS A 285 2.55 -8.82 2.60
N LEU A 286 2.64 -10.12 2.38
CA LEU A 286 3.63 -10.98 3.02
C LEU A 286 5.07 -10.52 2.68
N PRO A 287 6.02 -10.61 3.62
CA PRO A 287 7.42 -10.38 3.34
C PRO A 287 7.90 -11.34 2.24
N ARG A 288 8.49 -10.78 1.19
CA ARG A 288 9.13 -11.56 0.14
C ARG A 288 10.64 -11.56 0.34
N ILE A 289 11.19 -12.70 0.75
CA ILE A 289 12.55 -12.83 1.29
C ILE A 289 13.43 -13.76 0.46
N ASN A 290 14.73 -13.47 0.45
CA ASN A 290 15.73 -14.29 -0.22
C ASN A 290 16.13 -15.48 0.67
N PRO A 291 16.64 -16.59 0.10
CA PRO A 291 17.07 -17.76 0.85
C PRO A 291 18.08 -17.45 1.97
N GLY A 292 19.00 -16.51 1.72
CA GLY A 292 19.97 -16.08 2.73
C GLY A 292 19.33 -15.46 3.98
N THR A 293 18.16 -14.83 3.87
CA THR A 293 17.41 -14.35 5.05
C THR A 293 16.79 -15.51 5.81
N ILE A 294 16.27 -16.51 5.09
CA ILE A 294 15.66 -17.70 5.67
C ILE A 294 16.68 -18.51 6.47
N LEU A 295 17.85 -18.78 5.88
CA LEU A 295 18.91 -19.57 6.52
C LEU A 295 19.45 -18.95 7.82
N ASN A 296 19.35 -17.62 7.96
CA ASN A 296 19.83 -16.90 9.15
C ASN A 296 18.71 -16.65 10.18
N ASN A 297 17.50 -17.15 9.96
CA ASN A 297 16.39 -16.99 10.89
C ASN A 297 15.67 -18.34 11.13
N PRO A 298 15.81 -18.95 12.32
CA PRO A 298 15.22 -20.25 12.63
C PRO A 298 13.70 -20.35 12.37
N ASN A 299 12.95 -19.27 12.63
CA ASN A 299 11.50 -19.23 12.46
C ASN A 299 11.05 -19.29 11.00
N LEU A 300 11.96 -18.95 10.07
CA LEU A 300 11.69 -18.91 8.63
C LEU A 300 12.07 -20.23 7.95
N LEU A 301 12.86 -21.11 8.59
CA LEU A 301 13.40 -22.32 7.96
C LEU A 301 12.31 -23.22 7.37
N GLN A 302 11.14 -23.27 8.02
CA GLN A 302 9.99 -24.07 7.58
C GLN A 302 9.40 -23.66 6.23
N ILE A 303 9.76 -22.48 5.70
CA ILE A 303 9.34 -22.02 4.37
C ILE A 303 10.02 -22.85 3.26
N MET A 304 11.23 -23.34 3.51
CA MET A 304 12.01 -24.12 2.55
C MET A 304 11.98 -25.60 2.89
N SER A 305 11.97 -26.45 1.85
CA SER A 305 12.19 -27.89 2.00
C SER A 305 13.62 -28.20 2.46
N ASP A 306 13.82 -29.39 3.03
CA ASP A 306 15.16 -29.87 3.42
C ASP A 306 16.15 -29.89 2.24
N GLU A 307 15.68 -30.11 1.01
CA GLU A 307 16.50 -30.08 -0.19
C GLU A 307 16.95 -28.66 -0.54
N GLU A 308 16.03 -27.69 -0.50
CA GLU A 308 16.33 -26.27 -0.71
C GLU A 308 17.28 -25.74 0.37
N ILE A 309 17.08 -26.12 1.64
CA ILE A 309 17.98 -25.75 2.73
C ILE A 309 19.39 -26.25 2.45
N ARG A 310 19.56 -27.53 2.06
CA ARG A 310 20.89 -28.08 1.70
C ARG A 310 21.50 -27.37 0.50
N LEU A 311 20.70 -27.14 -0.55
CA LEU A 311 21.15 -26.47 -1.76
C LEU A 311 21.64 -25.06 -1.46
N PHE A 312 20.81 -24.23 -0.84
CA PHE A 312 21.16 -22.83 -0.57
C PHE A 312 22.23 -22.67 0.50
N SER A 313 22.32 -23.57 1.48
CA SER A 313 23.42 -23.55 2.47
C SER A 313 24.79 -23.86 1.86
N SER A 314 24.83 -24.49 0.68
CA SER A 314 26.08 -24.79 -0.02
C SER A 314 26.61 -23.61 -0.85
N LEU A 315 25.79 -22.59 -1.08
CA LEU A 315 26.17 -21.43 -1.89
C LEU A 315 26.90 -20.36 -1.05
N PRO A 316 27.89 -19.66 -1.63
CA PRO A 316 28.45 -18.46 -1.03
C PRO A 316 27.38 -17.39 -0.76
N LYS A 317 27.62 -16.54 0.24
CA LYS A 317 26.65 -15.52 0.68
C LYS A 317 26.35 -14.52 -0.43
N GLU A 318 27.36 -14.15 -1.22
CA GLU A 318 27.25 -13.23 -2.34
C GLU A 318 26.33 -13.80 -3.43
N GLU A 319 26.47 -15.09 -3.75
CA GLU A 319 25.61 -15.76 -4.72
C GLU A 319 24.16 -15.84 -4.24
N LEU A 320 23.93 -16.12 -2.95
CA LEU A 320 22.59 -16.10 -2.35
C LEU A 320 21.90 -14.74 -2.44
N TRP A 321 22.67 -13.65 -2.45
CA TRP A 321 22.13 -12.30 -2.58
C TRP A 321 21.74 -11.96 -4.02
N GLU A 322 22.45 -12.50 -5.00
CA GLU A 322 22.18 -12.28 -6.43
C GLU A 322 21.05 -13.17 -6.98
N LEU A 323 20.65 -14.22 -6.25
CA LEU A 323 19.51 -15.05 -6.62
C LEU A 323 18.23 -14.21 -6.75
N GLU A 324 17.58 -14.31 -7.92
CA GLU A 324 16.22 -13.75 -8.12
C GLU A 324 15.13 -14.58 -7.41
N HIS A 325 15.50 -15.74 -6.85
CA HIS A 325 14.58 -16.63 -6.16
C HIS A 325 14.19 -16.06 -4.79
N LYS A 326 12.88 -15.93 -4.55
CA LYS A 326 12.33 -15.38 -3.30
C LYS A 326 11.07 -16.12 -2.88
N PHE A 327 10.90 -16.24 -1.58
CA PHE A 327 9.75 -16.87 -0.94
C PHE A 327 8.86 -15.81 -0.31
N ASP A 328 7.55 -16.02 -0.34
CA ASP A 328 6.62 -15.27 0.49
C ASP A 328 6.55 -15.95 1.87
N ALA A 329 6.77 -15.18 2.94
CA ALA A 329 6.78 -15.67 4.31
C ALA A 329 5.42 -15.43 4.96
N SER A 330 4.68 -16.49 5.26
CA SER A 330 3.48 -16.39 6.10
C SER A 330 3.89 -15.96 7.52
N ILE A 331 3.41 -14.79 7.96
CA ILE A 331 3.77 -14.26 9.28
C ILE A 331 3.24 -15.16 10.39
N ASP A 332 2.02 -15.67 10.25
CA ASP A 332 1.40 -16.48 11.30
C ASP A 332 2.04 -17.87 11.42
N GLU A 333 2.37 -18.50 10.29
CA GLU A 333 3.10 -19.77 10.29
C GLU A 333 4.50 -19.60 10.89
N CYS A 334 5.17 -18.48 10.59
CA CYS A 334 6.54 -18.23 11.02
C CYS A 334 6.66 -17.74 12.47
N PHE A 335 5.76 -16.88 12.93
CA PHE A 335 5.91 -16.13 14.17
C PHE A 335 4.74 -16.32 15.15
N GLY A 336 3.72 -17.10 14.76
CA GLY A 336 2.50 -17.33 15.52
C GLY A 336 1.37 -16.38 15.14
N PRO A 337 0.12 -16.68 15.55
CA PRO A 337 -1.05 -15.91 15.18
C PRO A 337 -1.02 -14.49 15.77
N ASP A 338 -1.84 -13.60 15.20
CA ASP A 338 -2.01 -12.20 15.63
C ASP A 338 -0.71 -11.38 15.56
N LYS A 339 0.22 -11.79 14.69
CA LYS A 339 1.53 -11.15 14.49
C LYS A 339 1.59 -10.24 13.27
N PHE A 340 0.48 -9.97 12.60
CA PHE A 340 0.40 -9.06 11.46
C PHE A 340 -0.71 -8.02 11.66
N VAL A 341 -0.34 -6.74 11.77
CA VAL A 341 -1.27 -5.62 11.82
C VAL A 341 -0.92 -4.57 10.76
N LEU A 342 -1.84 -3.71 10.38
CA LEU A 342 -1.59 -2.70 9.33
C LEU A 342 -1.45 -1.28 9.84
N GLU A 343 -1.53 -1.07 11.15
CA GLU A 343 -1.50 0.26 11.75
C GLU A 343 -0.79 0.24 13.11
N ALA A 344 0.05 1.24 13.36
CA ALA A 344 0.54 1.54 14.71
C ALA A 344 0.97 3.02 14.84
N PRO A 345 1.00 3.59 16.05
CA PRO A 345 1.65 4.86 16.28
C PRO A 345 3.15 4.77 15.97
N MET A 346 3.68 5.67 15.15
CA MET A 346 5.08 5.65 14.72
C MET A 346 5.97 6.38 15.72
N HIS A 347 6.71 5.65 16.54
CA HIS A 347 7.57 6.24 17.57
C HIS A 347 8.99 6.50 17.08
N ALA A 348 9.48 5.63 16.20
CA ALA A 348 10.84 5.73 15.70
C ALA A 348 11.01 5.26 14.25
N LEU A 349 12.06 5.78 13.63
CA LEU A 349 12.59 5.36 12.34
C LEU A 349 14.09 5.08 12.49
N ALA A 350 14.49 3.83 12.28
CA ALA A 350 15.88 3.46 12.09
C ALA A 350 16.26 3.65 10.62
N ILE A 351 17.32 4.39 10.33
CA ILE A 351 17.93 4.48 9.00
C ILE A 351 19.23 3.69 9.02
N LEU A 352 19.26 2.61 8.24
CA LEU A 352 20.44 1.77 8.07
C LEU A 352 21.39 2.42 7.04
N ASP A 353 22.44 3.07 7.53
CA ASP A 353 23.54 3.68 6.77
C ASP A 353 24.90 3.01 7.10
N TRP A 354 24.85 1.74 7.51
CA TRP A 354 26.03 0.93 7.78
C TRP A 354 26.64 0.32 6.51
N LYS A 355 27.82 -0.26 6.68
CA LYS A 355 28.59 -0.92 5.62
C LYS A 355 29.02 -2.31 6.08
N HIS A 356 29.24 -3.20 5.12
CA HIS A 356 29.82 -4.51 5.38
C HIS A 356 31.33 -4.39 5.67
N THR A 357 31.66 -3.89 6.85
CA THR A 357 33.02 -3.65 7.34
C THR A 357 33.14 -4.09 8.80
N ASP A 358 34.36 -4.33 9.27
CA ASP A 358 34.65 -4.67 10.66
C ASP A 358 34.64 -3.46 11.62
N GLU A 359 34.24 -2.27 11.13
CA GLU A 359 34.05 -1.10 11.99
C GLU A 359 32.95 -1.35 13.03
N PRO A 360 33.05 -0.79 14.25
CA PRO A 360 32.00 -0.95 15.24
C PRO A 360 30.70 -0.29 14.79
N LEU A 361 29.56 -0.91 15.14
CA LEU A 361 28.24 -0.30 15.01
C LEU A 361 28.19 1.02 15.81
N LYS A 362 27.75 2.08 15.14
CA LYS A 362 27.46 3.40 15.73
C LYS A 362 25.97 3.68 15.61
N VAL A 363 25.40 4.26 16.66
CA VAL A 363 23.97 4.56 16.72
C VAL A 363 23.79 5.97 17.27
N GLU A 364 23.12 6.83 16.51
CA GLU A 364 22.94 8.25 16.86
C GLU A 364 21.51 8.71 16.56
N ILE A 365 20.91 9.49 17.46
CA ILE A 365 19.66 10.20 17.17
C ILE A 365 19.99 11.39 16.28
N VAL A 366 19.33 11.49 15.13
CA VAL A 366 19.57 12.54 14.14
C VAL A 366 18.31 13.37 13.91
N LYS A 367 18.49 14.64 13.55
CA LYS A 367 17.38 15.49 13.12
C LYS A 367 17.24 15.40 11.60
N PRO A 368 16.04 15.07 11.06
CA PRO A 368 15.84 14.95 9.62
C PRO A 368 16.29 16.18 8.82
N ARG A 369 16.04 17.39 9.32
CA ARG A 369 16.46 18.64 8.67
C ARG A 369 17.97 18.89 8.66
N GLU A 370 18.72 18.26 9.58
CA GLU A 370 20.18 18.35 9.62
C GLU A 370 20.84 17.22 8.80
N ARG A 371 20.12 16.11 8.57
CA ARG A 371 20.56 14.92 7.82
C ARG A 371 19.66 14.60 6.63
N MET A 372 19.46 15.61 5.77
CA MET A 372 18.67 15.49 4.54
C MET A 372 19.21 14.41 3.58
N ASP A 373 20.51 14.10 3.68
CA ASP A 373 21.20 13.04 2.94
C ASP A 373 20.64 11.63 3.24
N LEU A 374 20.00 11.43 4.39
CA LEU A 374 19.41 10.15 4.79
C LEU A 374 17.97 9.95 4.27
N LEU A 375 17.27 11.02 3.91
CA LEU A 375 15.87 10.95 3.48
C LEU A 375 15.62 10.05 2.26
N PRO A 376 16.50 10.00 1.24
CA PRO A 376 16.34 9.08 0.12
C PRO A 376 16.29 7.59 0.52
N ALA A 377 16.80 7.23 1.70
CA ALA A 377 16.69 5.86 2.22
C ALA A 377 15.24 5.47 2.59
N PHE A 378 14.40 6.46 2.91
CA PHE A 378 12.99 6.28 3.25
C PHE A 378 12.05 6.72 2.12
N MET A 379 12.33 7.79 1.38
CA MET A 379 11.40 8.33 0.38
C MET A 379 11.07 7.31 -0.73
N LYS A 380 9.81 7.30 -1.19
CA LYS A 380 9.37 6.40 -2.28
C LYS A 380 8.39 7.11 -3.21
N SER A 381 8.59 6.95 -4.52
CA SER A 381 7.66 7.43 -5.53
C SER A 381 6.39 6.57 -5.58
N THR A 382 5.24 7.20 -5.84
CA THR A 382 3.93 6.55 -5.95
C THR A 382 3.78 5.69 -7.21
N GLY A 383 4.44 6.07 -8.31
CA GLY A 383 4.55 5.28 -9.54
C GLY A 383 3.26 5.23 -10.36
N LEU A 384 3.22 4.33 -11.36
CA LEU A 384 2.19 4.30 -12.40
C LEU A 384 0.78 3.99 -11.87
N PHE A 385 0.69 3.30 -10.75
CA PHE A 385 -0.59 2.86 -10.17
C PHE A 385 -1.26 3.95 -9.36
N PHE A 386 -0.62 5.11 -9.17
CA PHE A 386 -1.19 6.25 -8.49
C PHE A 386 -1.82 7.20 -9.49
N MET A 387 -3.09 7.51 -9.27
CA MET A 387 -3.90 8.38 -10.11
C MET A 387 -4.91 9.13 -9.22
N PRO A 388 -4.43 10.12 -8.45
CA PRO A 388 -5.27 10.85 -7.51
C PRO A 388 -6.30 11.71 -8.23
N ASP A 389 -7.44 11.92 -7.60
CA ASP A 389 -8.43 12.90 -8.04
C ASP A 389 -8.13 14.30 -7.45
N SER A 390 -9.00 15.27 -7.74
CA SER A 390 -8.87 16.63 -7.22
C SER A 390 -9.07 16.77 -5.71
N HIS A 391 -9.62 15.76 -5.03
CA HIS A 391 -9.87 15.78 -3.59
C HIS A 391 -8.73 15.15 -2.79
N CYS A 392 -7.77 14.51 -3.46
CA CYS A 392 -6.63 13.87 -2.84
C CYS A 392 -5.79 14.88 -2.04
N LYS A 393 -5.64 14.63 -0.74
CA LYS A 393 -4.89 15.49 0.19
C LYS A 393 -3.43 15.05 0.38
N MET A 394 -2.90 14.27 -0.56
CA MET A 394 -1.51 13.82 -0.47
C MET A 394 -0.59 15.04 -0.44
N PRO A 395 0.28 15.18 0.57
CA PRO A 395 1.26 16.26 0.60
C PRO A 395 2.25 16.13 -0.55
N GLU A 396 2.79 17.25 -1.02
CA GLU A 396 3.85 17.22 -2.03
C GLU A 396 5.05 16.40 -1.52
N PRO A 397 5.49 15.35 -2.22
CA PRO A 397 6.51 14.42 -1.72
C PRO A 397 7.93 14.96 -1.90
N THR A 398 8.21 16.15 -1.35
CA THR A 398 9.53 16.80 -1.39
C THR A 398 10.36 16.43 -0.16
N PRO A 399 11.71 16.45 -0.24
CA PRO A 399 12.57 16.17 0.91
C PRO A 399 12.21 17.01 2.15
N ASP A 400 11.90 18.30 1.98
CA ASP A 400 11.50 19.17 3.10
C ASP A 400 10.21 18.71 3.78
N VAL A 401 9.21 18.30 3.00
CA VAL A 401 7.95 17.77 3.53
C VAL A 401 8.18 16.44 4.27
N TYR A 402 9.05 15.56 3.75
CA TYR A 402 9.43 14.34 4.48
C TYR A 402 10.18 14.65 5.79
N ALA A 403 11.11 15.61 5.78
CA ALA A 403 11.82 16.02 6.99
C ALA A 403 10.85 16.53 8.07
N ASP A 404 9.82 17.27 7.66
CA ASP A 404 8.78 17.84 8.53
C ASP A 404 7.79 16.81 9.05
N TYR A 405 7.58 15.72 8.32
CA TYR A 405 6.83 14.57 8.83
C TYR A 405 7.71 13.81 9.84
N LEU A 406 8.91 13.39 9.43
CA LEU A 406 9.80 12.56 10.24
C LEU A 406 10.30 13.25 11.51
N SER A 407 10.25 14.59 11.61
CA SER A 407 10.52 15.31 12.86
C SER A 407 9.50 15.02 13.99
N ASN A 408 8.41 14.30 13.69
CA ASN A 408 7.38 13.90 14.64
C ASN A 408 7.61 12.49 15.23
N CYS A 409 8.71 11.83 14.87
CA CYS A 409 9.20 10.61 15.52
C CYS A 409 10.70 10.75 15.80
N THR A 410 11.25 9.82 16.57
CA THR A 410 12.71 9.78 16.76
C THR A 410 13.37 9.10 15.55
N VAL A 411 14.26 9.81 14.86
CA VAL A 411 15.05 9.24 13.77
C VAL A 411 16.42 8.84 14.31
N ILE A 412 16.78 7.59 14.08
CA ILE A 412 18.01 6.97 14.60
C ILE A 412 18.82 6.47 13.40
N GLU A 413 20.03 6.97 13.25
CA GLU A 413 20.98 6.45 12.27
C GLU A 413 21.76 5.27 12.86
N PHE A 414 21.81 4.18 12.12
CA PHE A 414 22.68 3.03 12.38
C PHE A 414 23.78 3.01 11.32
N SER A 415 25.00 3.34 11.70
CA SER A 415 26.17 3.48 10.80
C SER A 415 27.37 2.66 11.30
N GLY A 416 28.48 2.66 10.56
CA GLY A 416 29.65 1.80 10.85
C GLY A 416 29.46 0.38 10.30
N GLY A 417 29.87 -0.65 11.03
CA GLY A 417 29.70 -2.04 10.63
C GLY A 417 28.31 -2.61 10.90
N VAL A 418 27.94 -3.64 10.13
CA VAL A 418 26.67 -4.37 10.27
C VAL A 418 26.68 -5.24 11.53
N ASP A 419 25.74 -5.00 12.44
CA ASP A 419 25.48 -5.87 13.59
C ASP A 419 23.97 -5.89 13.88
N PHE A 420 23.26 -6.84 13.27
CA PHE A 420 21.80 -6.94 13.38
C PHE A 420 21.32 -7.22 14.80
N GLU A 421 22.09 -8.00 15.56
CA GLU A 421 21.70 -8.44 16.90
C GLU A 421 21.79 -7.27 17.88
N LYS A 422 22.95 -6.59 17.91
CA LYS A 422 23.13 -5.40 18.74
C LYS A 422 22.22 -4.26 18.32
N ALA A 423 21.99 -4.07 17.02
CA ALA A 423 21.06 -3.05 16.54
C ALA A 423 19.62 -3.32 17.00
N ALA A 424 19.19 -4.59 17.01
CA ALA A 424 17.84 -4.95 17.43
C ALA A 424 17.66 -4.76 18.95
N GLU A 425 18.69 -5.07 19.73
CA GLU A 425 18.74 -4.79 21.17
C GLU A 425 18.59 -3.30 21.46
N ILE A 426 19.42 -2.48 20.83
CA ILE A 426 19.39 -1.02 21.01
C ILE A 426 18.02 -0.47 20.58
N TYR A 427 17.47 -0.96 19.46
CA TYR A 427 16.22 -0.41 18.95
C TYR A 427 15.01 -0.79 19.81
N ILE A 428 14.94 -2.03 20.29
CA ILE A 428 13.90 -2.45 21.25
C ILE A 428 14.09 -1.74 22.58
N HIS A 429 15.31 -1.63 23.10
CA HIS A 429 15.59 -0.89 24.31
C HIS A 429 15.12 0.56 24.18
N PHE A 430 15.39 1.22 23.06
CA PHE A 430 14.89 2.55 22.76
C PHE A 430 13.35 2.62 22.80
N LEU A 431 12.65 1.66 22.23
CA LEU A 431 11.18 1.63 22.30
C LEU A 431 10.69 1.47 23.75
N GLU A 432 11.43 0.75 24.60
CA GLU A 432 11.07 0.56 26.01
C GLU A 432 11.39 1.77 26.88
N THR A 433 12.54 2.42 26.68
CA THR A 433 13.09 3.41 27.62
C THR A 433 13.17 4.83 27.06
N GLY A 434 13.10 5.00 25.73
CA GLY A 434 13.35 6.27 25.05
C GLY A 434 14.83 6.65 24.94
N SER A 435 15.76 5.77 25.33
CA SER A 435 17.21 6.02 25.29
C SER A 435 17.93 5.05 24.36
N LEU A 436 19.02 5.52 23.74
CA LEU A 436 20.04 4.63 23.17
C LEU A 436 20.95 4.22 24.34
N SER A 437 21.06 2.94 24.66
CA SER A 437 21.97 2.45 25.72
C SER A 437 22.96 1.44 25.17
#